data_AF-A0A832NJT2-F1
#
_entry.id   AF-A0A832NJT2-F1
#
_cell.length_a   1.000
_cell.length_b   1.000
_cell.length_c   1.000
_cell.angle_alpha   90.00
_cell.angle_beta   90.00
_cell.angle_gamma   90.00
#
_symmetry.space_group_name_H-M   'P 1'
#
loop_
_entity.id
_entity.type
_entity.pdbx_description
1 polymer ?
#
loop_
_entity_poly.entity_id
_entity_poly.type
_entity_poly.pdbx_seq_one_letter_code
_entity_poly.pdbx_strand_id
1 'polypeptide(L)'
;MERVRRPVVAGYFYPSRRDNLVKMIEWSFTHRLGPGAIPSVVTRKTRTSIGYVVPHAGYMYSGPIAAHAYYNMAQDGVPQS
;
A
#
# COMPACT_ATOMS: atom_id res chain seq x y z
N MET A 1 17.27 16.61 20.30
CA MET A 1 17.43 15.66 19.19
C MET A 1 16.13 14.90 19.01
N GLU A 2 15.56 14.94 17.82
CA GLU A 2 14.30 14.25 17.50
C GLU A 2 14.49 12.73 17.55
N ARG A 3 13.60 12.00 18.25
CA ARG A 3 13.63 10.53 18.29
C ARG A 3 13.00 9.98 17.00
N VAL A 4 13.83 9.61 16.03
CA VAL A 4 13.39 8.98 14.77
C VAL A 4 13.41 7.45 14.89
N ARG A 5 12.27 6.79 14.63
CA ARG A 5 12.20 5.32 14.49
C ARG A 5 12.72 4.91 13.11
N ARG A 6 13.82 4.16 13.07
CA ARG A 6 14.38 3.64 11.80
C ARG A 6 13.59 2.43 11.28
N PRO A 7 13.46 2.26 9.95
CA PRO A 7 12.76 1.11 9.36
C PRO A 7 13.65 -0.15 9.39
N VAL A 8 13.64 -0.86 10.52
CA VAL A 8 14.57 -1.98 10.80
C VAL A 8 14.42 -3.21 9.89
N VAL A 9 13.31 -3.36 9.16
CA VAL A 9 13.06 -4.47 8.23
C VAL A 9 13.28 -4.10 6.75
N ALA A 10 13.67 -2.85 6.47
CA ALA A 10 13.99 -2.40 5.13
C ALA A 10 15.24 -3.13 4.61
N GLY A 11 15.17 -3.64 3.39
CA GLY A 11 16.17 -4.55 2.81
C GLY A 11 15.90 -6.04 3.08
N TYR A 12 14.94 -6.38 3.96
CA TYR A 12 14.54 -7.76 4.25
C TYR A 12 13.08 -8.04 3.83
N PHE A 13 12.12 -7.26 4.36
CA PHE A 13 10.69 -7.45 4.03
C PHE A 13 10.27 -6.69 2.76
N TYR A 14 10.96 -5.59 2.49
CA TYR A 14 10.74 -4.73 1.32
C TYR A 14 12.05 -4.01 0.97
N PRO A 15 12.22 -3.50 -0.26
CA PRO A 15 13.45 -2.84 -0.69
C PRO A 15 13.81 -1.63 0.18
N SER A 16 15.08 -1.51 0.55
CA SER A 16 15.58 -0.36 1.31
C SER A 16 15.76 0.90 0.47
N ARG A 17 15.96 0.75 -0.86
CA ARG A 17 16.07 1.86 -1.81
C ARG A 17 14.68 2.33 -2.25
N ARG A 18 14.44 3.63 -2.16
CA ARG A 18 13.18 4.29 -2.55
C ARG A 18 12.68 3.86 -3.92
N ASP A 19 13.52 3.96 -4.96
CA ASP A 19 13.07 3.70 -6.33
C ASP A 19 12.63 2.25 -6.55
N ASN A 20 13.32 1.31 -5.89
CA ASN A 20 12.97 -0.11 -5.93
C ASN A 20 11.69 -0.37 -5.13
N LEU A 21 11.51 0.31 -3.99
CA LEU A 21 10.30 0.21 -3.19
C LEU A 21 9.08 0.71 -3.94
N VAL A 22 9.18 1.87 -4.61
CA VAL A 22 8.10 2.43 -5.44
C VAL A 22 7.72 1.46 -6.55
N LYS A 23 8.71 0.97 -7.32
CA LYS A 23 8.47 -0.03 -8.38
C LYS A 23 7.81 -1.30 -7.84
N MET A 24 8.17 -1.75 -6.65
CA MET A 24 7.58 -2.94 -6.03
C MET A 24 6.14 -2.70 -5.57
N ILE A 25 5.82 -1.49 -5.11
CA ILE A 25 4.45 -1.10 -4.77
C ILE A 25 3.60 -1.01 -6.04
N GLU A 26 4.09 -0.35 -7.09
CA GLU A 26 3.43 -0.29 -8.41
C GLU A 26 3.21 -1.70 -8.97
N TRP A 27 4.24 -2.55 -8.94
CA TRP A 27 4.14 -3.96 -9.31
C TRP A 27 3.07 -4.68 -8.50
N SER A 28 2.95 -4.43 -7.20
CA SER A 28 1.92 -5.06 -6.37
C SER A 28 0.51 -4.69 -6.83
N PHE A 29 0.30 -3.44 -7.23
CA PHE A 29 -0.97 -2.99 -7.80
C PHE A 29 -1.27 -3.63 -9.16
N THR A 30 -0.28 -3.73 -10.06
CA THR A 30 -0.46 -4.24 -11.42
C THR A 30 -0.21 -5.75 -11.56
N HIS A 31 0.14 -6.45 -10.48
CA HIS A 31 0.37 -7.89 -10.49
C HIS A 31 -0.93 -8.64 -10.80
N ARG A 32 -0.84 -9.84 -11.40
CA ARG A 32 -2.02 -10.67 -11.72
C ARG A 32 -2.90 -11.04 -10.50
N LEU A 33 -2.33 -10.99 -9.30
CA LEU A 33 -3.03 -11.24 -8.03
C LEU A 33 -3.44 -9.95 -7.30
N GLY A 34 -2.98 -8.79 -7.80
CA GLY A 34 -3.35 -7.48 -7.31
C GLY A 34 -4.62 -6.95 -7.98
N PRO A 35 -4.98 -5.68 -7.72
CA PRO A 35 -6.16 -5.04 -8.30
C PRO A 35 -6.05 -4.78 -9.81
N GLY A 36 -4.85 -4.91 -10.40
CA GLY A 36 -4.60 -4.78 -11.84
C GLY A 36 -4.37 -3.34 -12.33
N ALA A 37 -4.48 -2.34 -11.45
CA ALA A 37 -4.31 -0.93 -11.80
C ALA A 37 -3.74 -0.10 -10.65
N ILE A 38 -3.06 0.99 -10.99
CA ILE A 38 -2.61 2.00 -10.03
C ILE A 38 -3.83 2.77 -9.52
N PRO A 39 -4.02 2.90 -8.19
CA PRO A 39 -5.18 3.60 -7.66
C PRO A 39 -5.13 5.10 -7.94
N SER A 40 -6.29 5.67 -8.27
CA SER A 40 -6.52 7.11 -8.25
C SER A 40 -7.35 7.48 -7.01
N VAL A 41 -6.95 8.52 -6.28
CA VAL A 41 -7.68 8.98 -5.10
C VAL A 41 -8.91 9.76 -5.56
N VAL A 42 -10.10 9.34 -5.13
CA VAL A 42 -11.33 10.08 -5.40
C VAL A 42 -11.53 11.20 -4.36
N THR A 43 -12.00 12.35 -4.81
CA THR A 43 -12.27 13.51 -3.96
C THR A 43 -13.63 13.44 -3.26
N ARG A 44 -14.54 12.60 -3.75
CA ARG A 44 -15.93 12.51 -3.26
C ARG A 44 -16.06 11.40 -2.21
N LYS A 45 -16.71 11.71 -1.10
CA LYS A 45 -17.01 10.77 -0.02
C LYS A 45 -17.98 9.69 -0.47
N THR A 46 -17.46 8.52 -0.81
CA THR A 46 -18.21 7.27 -0.80
C THR A 46 -17.48 6.27 0.08
N ARG A 47 -17.02 6.72 1.25
CA ARG A 47 -16.43 5.81 2.24
C ARG A 47 -17.51 4.81 2.66
N THR A 48 -17.37 3.59 2.16
CA THR A 48 -18.23 2.47 2.50
C THR A 48 -17.57 1.55 3.53
N SER A 49 -16.24 1.61 3.63
CA SER A 49 -15.47 0.73 4.52
C SER A 49 -15.33 1.32 5.92
N ILE A 50 -15.64 0.52 6.94
CA ILE A 50 -15.36 0.86 8.34
C ILE A 50 -13.90 0.57 8.73
N GLY A 51 -13.22 -0.33 8.00
CA GLY A 51 -11.81 -0.67 8.20
C GLY A 51 -11.28 -1.64 7.15
N TYR A 52 -9.96 -1.89 7.20
CA TYR A 52 -9.25 -2.80 6.30
C TYR A 52 -8.38 -3.76 7.09
N VAL A 53 -8.20 -4.97 6.58
CA VAL A 53 -7.26 -5.97 7.09
C VAL A 53 -6.27 -6.30 5.97
N VAL A 54 -4.98 -6.21 6.26
CA VAL A 54 -3.91 -6.46 5.29
C VAL A 54 -2.89 -7.46 5.83
N PRO A 55 -2.31 -8.31 4.97
CA PRO A 55 -1.20 -9.18 5.36
C PRO A 55 0.07 -8.36 5.61
N HIS A 56 0.96 -8.85 6.49
CA HIS A 56 2.18 -8.15 6.90
C HIS A 56 3.48 -8.91 6.54
N ALA A 57 3.40 -9.91 5.65
CA ALA A 57 4.59 -10.62 5.17
C ALA A 57 5.44 -9.73 4.25
N GLY A 58 6.58 -10.25 3.79
CA GLY A 58 7.40 -9.56 2.80
C GLY A 58 6.60 -9.25 1.53
N TYR A 59 6.85 -8.09 0.94
CA TYR A 59 6.05 -7.57 -0.19
C TYR A 59 6.03 -8.52 -1.40
N MET A 60 7.06 -9.35 -1.57
CA MET A 60 7.13 -10.34 -2.65
C MET A 60 5.99 -11.37 -2.55
N TYR A 61 5.57 -11.70 -1.33
CA TYR A 61 4.54 -12.69 -1.07
C TYR A 61 3.16 -12.05 -0.89
N SER A 62 3.11 -10.97 -0.12
CA SER A 62 1.82 -10.39 0.32
C SER A 62 1.51 -9.03 -0.29
N GLY A 63 2.43 -8.41 -1.02
CA GLY A 63 2.26 -7.09 -1.64
C GLY A 63 1.02 -7.03 -2.53
N PRO A 64 0.86 -7.94 -3.52
CA PRO A 64 -0.32 -7.95 -4.38
C PRO A 64 -1.64 -8.09 -3.64
N ILE A 65 -1.66 -8.87 -2.55
CA ILE A 65 -2.87 -9.07 -1.74
C ILE A 65 -3.19 -7.82 -0.92
N ALA A 66 -2.17 -7.21 -0.30
CA ALA A 66 -2.34 -5.95 0.43
C ALA A 66 -2.81 -4.81 -0.50
N ALA A 67 -2.38 -4.82 -1.77
CA ALA A 67 -2.73 -3.80 -2.76
C ALA A 67 -4.24 -3.66 -2.99
N HIS A 68 -5.04 -4.73 -2.87
CA HIS A 68 -6.51 -4.65 -2.96
C HIS A 68 -7.11 -3.71 -1.92
N ALA A 69 -6.64 -3.80 -0.67
CA ALA A 69 -7.12 -2.95 0.41
C ALA A 69 -6.76 -1.48 0.17
N TYR A 70 -5.52 -1.21 -0.21
CA TYR A 70 -5.07 0.16 -0.50
C TYR A 70 -5.72 0.75 -1.74
N TYR A 71 -6.02 -0.08 -2.75
CA TYR A 71 -6.75 0.36 -3.94
C TYR A 71 -8.16 0.81 -3.57
N ASN A 72 -8.89 -0.01 -2.81
CA ASN A 72 -10.23 0.33 -2.32
C ASN A 72 -10.20 1.54 -1.37
N MET A 73 -9.15 1.67 -0.54
CA MET A 73 -8.98 2.83 0.33
C MET A 73 -8.84 4.13 -0.44
N ALA A 74 -8.17 4.11 -1.59
CA ALA A 74 -8.11 5.29 -2.47
C ALA A 74 -9.50 5.67 -3.03
N GLN A 75 -10.41 4.70 -3.18
CA GLN A 75 -11.79 4.91 -3.62
C GLN A 75 -12.72 5.37 -2.48
N ASP A 76 -12.34 5.19 -1.22
CA ASP A 76 -13.09 5.74 -0.07
C ASP A 76 -12.90 7.26 0.09
N GLY A 77 -11.85 7.80 -0.54
CA GLY A 77 -11.52 9.22 -0.56
C GLY A 77 -10.80 9.73 0.71
N VAL A 78 -10.47 11.02 0.72
CA VAL A 78 -9.69 11.64 1.80
C VAL A 78 -10.58 11.85 3.05
N PRO A 79 -10.14 11.42 4.25
CA PRO A 79 -10.84 11.71 5.50
C PRO A 79 -10.98 13.23 5.71
N GLN A 80 -12.13 13.67 6.25
CA GLN A 80 -12.25 15.03 6.75
C GLN A 80 -11.69 15.06 8.18
N SER A 81 -10.70 15.92 8.40
CA SER A 81 -10.11 16.26 9.71
C SER A 81 -10.98 17.21 10.50
#